data_AF-A0A1I3LVS8-F1
#
_entry.id   AF-A0A1I3LVS8-F1
#
_cell.length_a   1.000
_cell.length_b   1.000
_cell.length_c   1.000
_cell.angle_alpha   90.00
_cell.angle_beta   90.00
_cell.angle_gamma   90.00
#
_symmetry.space_group_name_H-M   'P 1'
#
loop_
_entity.id
_entity.type
_entity.pdbx_description
1 polymer ?
#
loop_
_entity_poly.entity_id
_entity_poly.type
_entity_poly.pdbx_seq_one_letter_code
_entity_poly.pdbx_strand_id
1 'polypeptide(L)'
;MAIAAPLVLAFTLLSGALLGALLLQAFFRRRSGFWPSPKGSRAHAIAFGLFRAFCGGTVAFALLDWGSLGWDHWSRLALGAPLMLGAFAVTLRGYLFLGLDNTYCAQDGLVTGGIYAYSRNPQYVSSVIATVGLAIFAGSWLTFFLAGALFVLYLLFALNEERWLHASYGERFAQYMREAPRFLDARSFRRARAALAA
;
A
#
# COMPACT_ATOMS: atom_id res chain seq x y z
N MET A 1 -18.04 -4.22 24.19
CA MET A 1 -17.38 -3.31 23.22
C MET A 1 -16.11 -2.67 23.79
N ALA A 2 -16.08 -2.21 25.05
CA ALA A 2 -14.93 -1.51 25.66
C ALA A 2 -13.57 -2.25 25.58
N ILE A 3 -13.55 -3.59 25.62
CA ILE A 3 -12.29 -4.38 25.56
C ILE A 3 -11.91 -4.76 24.12
N ALA A 4 -12.87 -4.74 23.18
CA ALA A 4 -12.64 -5.22 21.82
C ALA A 4 -11.75 -4.29 21.00
N ALA A 5 -11.96 -2.97 21.07
CA ALA A 5 -11.18 -2.01 20.29
C ALA A 5 -9.69 -2.02 20.65
N PRO A 6 -9.28 -2.01 21.94
CA PRO A 6 -7.87 -2.11 22.31
C PRO A 6 -7.21 -3.42 21.87
N LEU A 7 -7.92 -4.55 21.94
CA LEU A 7 -7.39 -5.85 21.50
C LEU A 7 -7.18 -5.90 19.98
N VAL A 8 -8.15 -5.41 19.21
CA VAL A 8 -8.02 -5.33 17.74
C VAL A 8 -6.89 -4.37 17.35
N LEU A 9 -6.75 -3.24 18.05
CA LEU A 9 -5.64 -2.31 17.83
C LEU A 9 -4.29 -2.98 18.11
N ALA A 10 -4.16 -3.65 19.26
CA ALA A 10 -2.92 -4.34 19.64
C ALA A 10 -2.54 -5.43 18.63
N PHE A 11 -3.52 -6.24 18.18
CA PHE A 11 -3.31 -7.23 17.13
C PHE A 11 -2.87 -6.60 15.79
N THR A 12 -3.52 -5.49 15.42
CA THR A 12 -3.19 -4.73 14.21
C THR A 12 -1.76 -4.20 14.27
N LEU A 13 -1.40 -3.54 15.37
CA LEU A 13 -0.05 -3.01 15.58
C LEU A 13 1.01 -4.12 15.63
N LEU A 14 0.72 -5.25 16.28
CA LEU A 14 1.63 -6.38 16.36
C LEU A 14 1.88 -7.02 14.99
N SER A 15 0.84 -7.25 14.20
CA SER A 15 0.97 -7.79 12.84
C SER A 15 1.75 -6.84 11.93
N GLY A 16 1.48 -5.53 12.01
CA GLY A 16 2.22 -4.49 11.29
C GLY A 16 3.69 -4.40 11.73
N ALA A 17 3.96 -4.39 13.03
CA ALA A 17 5.33 -4.32 13.57
C ALA A 17 6.15 -5.56 13.19
N LEU A 18 5.55 -6.76 13.27
CA LEU A 18 6.21 -8.00 12.85
C LEU A 18 6.53 -7.99 11.36
N LEU A 19 5.57 -7.58 10.51
CA LEU A 19 5.81 -7.46 9.07
C LEU A 19 6.90 -6.43 8.77
N GLY A 20 6.83 -5.25 9.40
CA GLY A 20 7.83 -4.20 9.24
C GLY A 20 9.23 -4.65 9.66
N ALA A 21 9.35 -5.37 10.78
CA ALA A 21 10.61 -5.94 11.24
C ALA A 21 11.18 -6.96 10.25
N LEU A 22 10.35 -7.85 9.69
CA LEU A 22 10.78 -8.81 8.68
C LEU A 22 11.21 -8.11 7.38
N LEU A 23 10.50 -7.07 6.93
CA LEU A 23 10.87 -6.30 5.74
C LEU A 23 12.15 -5.47 5.95
N LEU A 24 12.34 -4.90 7.14
CA LEU A 24 13.58 -4.20 7.51
C LEU A 24 14.76 -5.18 7.57
N GLN A 25 14.57 -6.33 8.22
CA GLN A 25 15.56 -7.39 8.24
C GLN A 25 15.90 -7.84 6.82
N ALA A 26 14.90 -7.96 5.93
CA ALA A 26 15.09 -8.32 4.55
C ALA A 26 15.87 -7.27 3.76
N PHE A 27 15.61 -5.99 4.06
CA PHE A 27 16.31 -4.86 3.48
C PHE A 27 17.79 -4.87 3.89
N PHE A 28 18.11 -5.04 5.18
CA PHE A 28 19.50 -5.06 5.64
C PHE A 28 20.24 -6.37 5.28
N ARG A 29 19.59 -7.52 5.43
CA ARG A 29 20.17 -8.82 5.07
C ARG A 29 19.88 -9.11 3.60
N ARG A 30 20.80 -8.64 2.73
CA ARG A 30 20.78 -8.72 1.25
C ARG A 30 20.43 -10.10 0.64
N ARG A 31 20.39 -11.17 1.43
CA ARG A 31 20.16 -12.57 1.00
C ARG A 31 18.94 -13.24 1.66
N SER A 32 18.09 -12.50 2.36
CA SER A 32 17.00 -13.07 3.17
C SER A 32 15.92 -13.80 2.35
N GLY A 33 15.73 -13.46 1.08
CA GLY A 33 14.68 -14.04 0.22
C GLY A 33 13.25 -13.80 0.74
N PHE A 34 13.06 -12.93 1.74
CA PHE A 34 11.75 -12.73 2.36
C PHE A 34 10.81 -11.90 1.48
N TRP A 35 11.31 -10.81 0.90
CA TRP A 35 10.56 -10.01 -0.07
C TRP A 35 11.50 -9.35 -1.10
N PRO A 36 11.13 -9.30 -2.40
CA PRO A 36 10.00 -9.98 -3.02
C PRO A 36 10.16 -11.51 -2.99
N SER A 37 9.05 -12.23 -2.86
CA SER A 37 9.03 -13.69 -2.64
C SER A 37 8.24 -14.41 -3.74
N PRO A 38 8.70 -15.59 -4.22
CA PRO A 38 7.96 -16.40 -5.18
C PRO A 38 6.56 -16.75 -4.65
N LYS A 39 5.58 -16.75 -5.55
CA LYS A 39 4.21 -17.16 -5.25
C LYS A 39 4.21 -18.59 -4.70
N GLY A 40 3.45 -18.83 -3.62
CA GLY A 40 3.39 -20.14 -2.94
C GLY A 40 4.53 -20.43 -1.96
N SER A 41 5.56 -19.58 -1.87
CA SER A 41 6.59 -19.73 -0.84
C SER A 41 6.06 -19.41 0.57
N ARG A 42 6.69 -19.98 1.60
CA ARG A 42 6.34 -19.65 3.00
C ARG A 42 6.51 -18.17 3.32
N ALA A 43 7.57 -17.55 2.80
CA ALA A 43 7.81 -16.12 2.97
C ALA A 43 6.66 -15.28 2.39
N HIS A 44 6.19 -15.64 1.20
CA HIS A 44 5.03 -15.02 0.58
C HIS A 44 3.77 -15.17 1.44
N ALA A 45 3.47 -16.38 1.92
CA ALA A 45 2.31 -16.63 2.79
C ALA A 45 2.38 -15.81 4.09
N ILE A 46 3.55 -15.71 4.72
CA ILE A 46 3.77 -14.93 5.94
C ILE A 46 3.59 -13.43 5.67
N ALA A 47 4.25 -12.89 4.64
CA ALA A 47 4.17 -11.46 4.30
C ALA A 47 2.72 -11.03 4.03
N PHE A 48 2.02 -11.79 3.19
CA PHE A 48 0.61 -11.51 2.87
C PHE A 48 -0.35 -11.79 4.01
N GLY A 49 -0.09 -12.81 4.84
CA GLY A 49 -0.89 -13.12 6.02
C GLY A 49 -0.84 -11.98 7.03
N LEU A 50 0.36 -11.51 7.37
CA LEU A 50 0.56 -10.37 8.27
C LEU A 50 0.00 -9.08 7.68
N PHE A 51 0.19 -8.85 6.38
CA PHE A 51 -0.34 -7.67 5.69
C PHE A 51 -1.88 -7.66 5.70
N ARG A 52 -2.52 -8.81 5.44
CA ARG A 52 -3.98 -8.95 5.51
C ARG A 52 -4.51 -8.83 6.94
N ALA A 53 -3.80 -9.38 7.92
CA ALA A 53 -4.12 -9.22 9.33
C ALA A 53 -4.08 -7.74 9.74
N PHE A 54 -3.05 -7.01 9.31
CA PHE A 54 -2.94 -5.57 9.53
C PHE A 54 -4.09 -4.79 8.85
N CYS A 55 -4.36 -5.06 7.58
CA CYS A 55 -5.41 -4.35 6.83
C CYS A 55 -6.82 -4.65 7.38
N GLY A 56 -7.13 -5.94 7.61
CA GLY A 56 -8.40 -6.35 8.18
C GLY A 56 -8.59 -5.85 9.61
N GLY A 57 -7.53 -5.88 10.41
CA GLY A 57 -7.50 -5.30 11.75
C GLY A 57 -7.72 -3.79 11.74
N THR A 58 -7.15 -3.06 10.78
CA THR A 58 -7.37 -1.62 10.59
C THR A 58 -8.84 -1.31 10.28
N VAL A 59 -9.47 -2.08 9.39
CA VAL A 59 -10.91 -1.94 9.07
C VAL A 59 -11.76 -2.24 10.29
N ALA A 60 -11.51 -3.37 10.96
CA ALA A 60 -12.24 -3.76 12.16
C ALA A 60 -12.09 -2.71 13.28
N PHE A 61 -10.88 -2.20 13.48
CA PHE A 61 -10.61 -1.14 14.46
C PHE A 61 -11.35 0.14 14.12
N ALA A 62 -11.32 0.60 12.86
CA ALA A 62 -12.03 1.81 12.43
C ALA A 62 -13.54 1.73 12.70
N LEU A 63 -14.15 0.54 12.55
CA LEU A 63 -15.55 0.32 12.87
C LEU A 63 -15.82 0.31 14.39
N LEU A 64 -14.88 -0.15 15.20
CA LEU A 64 -14.98 -0.19 16.65
C LEU A 64 -14.70 1.17 17.32
N ASP A 65 -13.82 1.98 16.72
CA ASP A 65 -13.40 3.31 17.17
C ASP A 65 -14.20 4.44 16.49
N TRP A 66 -15.46 4.17 16.17
CA TRP A 66 -16.31 5.06 15.41
C TRP A 66 -16.58 6.38 16.15
N GLY A 67 -16.32 7.51 15.48
CA GLY A 67 -16.58 8.85 16.02
C GLY A 67 -15.58 9.33 17.08
N SER A 68 -14.47 8.62 17.31
CA SER A 68 -13.45 9.02 18.30
C SER A 68 -12.76 10.36 17.97
N LEU A 69 -12.85 10.82 16.72
CA LEU A 69 -12.41 12.14 16.25
C LEU A 69 -13.21 13.29 16.89
N GLY A 70 -14.39 13.01 17.47
CA GLY A 70 -15.31 14.00 18.02
C GLY A 70 -16.02 14.84 16.94
N TRP A 71 -15.83 14.50 15.66
CA TRP A 71 -16.47 15.17 14.53
C TRP A 71 -17.58 14.30 13.93
N ASP A 72 -18.72 14.27 14.60
CA ASP A 72 -19.92 13.55 14.14
C ASP A 72 -20.77 14.41 13.19
N HIS A 73 -20.20 14.78 12.04
CA HIS A 73 -20.90 15.55 11.01
C HIS A 73 -21.04 14.74 9.71
N TRP A 74 -22.13 14.95 8.95
CA TRP A 74 -22.40 14.22 7.71
C TRP A 74 -21.30 14.38 6.65
N SER A 75 -20.55 15.48 6.72
CA SER A 75 -19.41 15.74 5.83
C SER A 75 -18.35 14.64 5.91
N ARG A 76 -18.17 13.98 7.06
CA ARG A 76 -17.23 12.85 7.18
C ARG A 76 -17.64 11.69 6.29
N LEU A 77 -18.95 11.43 6.16
CA LEU A 77 -19.49 10.38 5.32
C LEU A 77 -19.39 10.78 3.85
N ALA A 78 -19.79 12.02 3.55
CA ALA A 78 -19.76 12.57 2.19
C ALA A 78 -18.34 12.73 1.61
N LEU A 79 -17.32 12.93 2.45
CA LEU A 79 -15.92 13.01 2.01
C LEU A 79 -15.22 11.64 2.12
N GLY A 80 -15.37 10.97 3.25
CA GLY A 80 -14.66 9.72 3.56
C GLY A 80 -15.08 8.56 2.66
N ALA A 81 -16.40 8.35 2.45
CA ALA A 81 -16.87 7.22 1.65
C ALA A 81 -16.45 7.31 0.18
N PRO A 82 -16.63 8.44 -0.54
CA PRO A 82 -16.15 8.54 -1.92
C PRO A 82 -14.64 8.42 -2.04
N LEU A 83 -13.88 8.99 -1.11
CA LEU A 83 -12.42 8.88 -1.10
C LEU A 83 -11.98 7.42 -0.90
N MET A 84 -12.57 6.74 0.09
CA MET A 84 -12.29 5.34 0.38
C MET A 84 -12.62 4.43 -0.81
N LEU A 85 -13.84 4.54 -1.35
CA LEU A 85 -14.32 3.67 -2.44
C LEU A 85 -13.59 3.96 -3.75
N GLY A 86 -13.41 5.24 -4.10
CA GLY A 86 -12.71 5.65 -5.31
C GLY A 86 -11.26 5.21 -5.31
N ALA A 87 -10.54 5.41 -4.20
CA ALA A 87 -9.16 4.96 -4.08
C ALA A 87 -9.04 3.43 -4.07
N PHE A 88 -9.94 2.72 -3.38
CA PHE A 88 -9.96 1.26 -3.40
C PHE A 88 -10.24 0.69 -4.80
N ALA A 89 -11.08 1.35 -5.59
CA ALA A 89 -11.30 0.97 -6.99
C ALA A 89 -10.03 1.13 -7.85
N VAL A 90 -9.22 2.17 -7.61
CA VAL A 90 -7.92 2.34 -8.25
C VAL A 90 -6.94 1.23 -7.84
N THR A 91 -6.89 0.89 -6.56
CA THR A 91 -6.10 -0.25 -6.05
C THR A 91 -6.48 -1.54 -6.79
N LEU A 92 -7.77 -1.84 -6.88
CA LEU A 92 -8.27 -3.05 -7.55
C LEU A 92 -7.91 -3.04 -9.04
N ARG A 93 -8.09 -1.91 -9.74
CA ARG A 93 -7.66 -1.76 -11.13
C ARG A 93 -6.15 -1.96 -11.29
N GLY A 94 -5.34 -1.50 -10.35
CA GLY A 94 -3.89 -1.70 -10.39
C GLY A 94 -3.50 -3.15 -10.30
N TYR A 95 -4.10 -3.91 -9.37
CA TYR A 95 -3.88 -5.36 -9.30
C TYR A 95 -4.34 -6.11 -10.55
N LEU A 96 -5.49 -5.72 -11.13
CA LEU A 96 -5.98 -6.31 -12.37
C LEU A 96 -5.09 -5.98 -13.58
N PHE A 97 -4.57 -4.75 -13.66
CA PHE A 97 -3.70 -4.29 -14.75
C PHE A 97 -2.32 -4.95 -14.71
N LEU A 98 -1.74 -5.11 -13.52
CA LEU A 98 -0.47 -5.81 -13.37
C LEU A 98 -0.61 -7.30 -13.74
N GLY A 99 -1.80 -7.88 -13.56
CA GLY A 99 -2.05 -9.30 -13.79
C GLY A 99 -1.43 -10.16 -12.68
N LEU A 100 -2.04 -11.33 -12.41
CA LEU A 100 -1.55 -12.25 -11.37
C LEU A 100 -0.13 -12.75 -11.63
N ASP A 101 0.34 -12.69 -12.89
CA ASP A 101 1.62 -13.24 -13.32
C ASP A 101 2.77 -12.22 -13.20
N ASN A 102 2.56 -10.92 -13.46
CA ASN A 102 3.62 -9.90 -13.29
C ASN A 102 3.68 -9.31 -11.88
N THR A 103 2.73 -9.64 -11.00
CA THR A 103 2.79 -9.23 -9.59
C THR A 103 3.93 -9.93 -8.84
N TYR A 104 4.44 -11.05 -9.35
CA TYR A 104 5.36 -11.93 -8.62
C TYR A 104 6.53 -12.40 -9.47
N CYS A 105 7.62 -11.64 -9.49
CA CYS A 105 8.91 -12.07 -10.04
C CYS A 105 8.85 -12.72 -11.43
N ALA A 106 8.01 -12.21 -12.35
CA ALA A 106 8.11 -12.58 -13.76
C ALA A 106 9.43 -12.02 -14.30
N GLN A 107 10.25 -12.85 -14.94
CA GLN A 107 11.58 -12.45 -15.44
C GLN A 107 11.51 -11.58 -16.72
N ASP A 108 10.38 -11.56 -17.43
CA ASP A 108 10.28 -10.94 -18.77
C ASP A 108 9.33 -9.72 -18.87
N GLY A 109 8.81 -9.18 -17.76
CA GLY A 109 7.61 -8.32 -17.77
C GLY A 109 7.68 -7.03 -16.95
N LEU A 110 8.74 -6.21 -17.08
CA LEU A 110 8.75 -4.88 -16.43
C LEU A 110 7.62 -3.99 -16.98
N VAL A 111 6.55 -3.83 -16.19
CA VAL A 111 5.39 -3.00 -16.55
C VAL A 111 5.66 -1.53 -16.22
N THR A 112 5.70 -0.68 -17.26
CA THR A 112 5.95 0.77 -17.14
C THR A 112 4.81 1.63 -17.70
N GLY A 113 3.84 1.02 -18.38
CA GLY A 113 2.72 1.69 -19.05
C GLY A 113 1.47 1.89 -18.18
N GLY A 114 0.47 2.57 -18.74
CA GLY A 114 -0.81 2.79 -18.07
C GLY A 114 -0.65 3.56 -16.74
N ILE A 115 -1.25 3.07 -15.67
CA ILE A 115 -1.17 3.70 -14.34
C ILE A 115 0.27 3.68 -13.76
N TYR A 116 1.11 2.73 -14.20
CA TYR A 116 2.51 2.61 -13.77
C TYR A 116 3.40 3.72 -14.35
N ALA A 117 2.91 4.40 -15.39
CA ALA A 117 3.59 5.54 -15.99
C ALA A 117 3.53 6.80 -15.08
N TYR A 118 2.62 6.83 -14.10
CA TYR A 118 2.42 7.92 -13.14
C TYR A 118 3.10 7.65 -11.79
N SER A 119 3.26 6.38 -11.44
CA SER A 119 3.81 5.91 -10.18
C SER A 119 4.38 4.52 -10.40
N ARG A 120 5.52 4.18 -9.79
CA ARG A 120 5.99 2.79 -9.79
C ARG A 120 5.14 1.89 -8.89
N ASN A 121 4.40 2.47 -7.94
CA ASN A 121 3.58 1.75 -6.97
C ASN A 121 2.19 2.38 -6.81
N PRO A 122 1.39 2.50 -7.89
CA PRO A 122 0.10 3.18 -7.86
C PRO A 122 -0.88 2.51 -6.89
N GLN A 123 -0.82 1.17 -6.78
CA GLN A 123 -1.62 0.41 -5.82
C GLN A 123 -1.29 0.75 -4.35
N TYR A 124 -0.03 1.05 -4.02
CA TYR A 124 0.35 1.43 -2.66
C TYR A 124 -0.19 2.81 -2.31
N VAL A 125 -0.05 3.76 -3.24
CA VAL A 125 -0.58 5.11 -3.10
C VAL A 125 -2.10 5.08 -2.88
N SER A 126 -2.82 4.39 -3.76
CA SER A 126 -4.28 4.30 -3.70
C SER A 126 -4.77 3.57 -2.46
N SER A 127 -4.09 2.51 -2.01
CA SER A 127 -4.44 1.83 -0.75
C SER A 127 -4.27 2.73 0.48
N VAL A 128 -3.19 3.53 0.55
CA VAL A 128 -3.01 4.50 1.65
C VAL A 128 -4.11 5.55 1.62
N ILE A 129 -4.44 6.09 0.45
CA ILE A 129 -5.54 7.06 0.29
C ILE A 129 -6.88 6.43 0.70
N ALA A 130 -7.12 5.15 0.37
CA ALA A 130 -8.32 4.45 0.78
C ALA A 130 -8.41 4.33 2.31
N THR A 131 -7.29 4.05 3.00
CA THR A 131 -7.25 4.00 4.47
C THR A 131 -7.40 5.38 5.11
N VAL A 132 -6.90 6.45 4.47
CA VAL A 132 -7.19 7.84 4.88
C VAL A 132 -8.69 8.13 4.74
N GLY A 133 -9.31 7.73 3.63
CA GLY A 133 -10.76 7.83 3.43
C GLY A 133 -11.55 7.06 4.50
N LEU A 134 -11.09 5.86 4.86
CA LEU A 134 -11.64 5.07 5.97
C LEU A 134 -11.51 5.81 7.31
N ALA A 135 -10.38 6.44 7.60
CA ALA A 135 -10.18 7.21 8.83
C ALA A 135 -11.15 8.40 8.93
N ILE A 136 -11.36 9.11 7.81
CA ILE A 136 -12.35 10.20 7.71
C ILE A 136 -13.76 9.62 7.89
N PHE A 137 -14.08 8.53 7.19
CA PHE A 137 -15.39 7.90 7.23
C PHE A 137 -15.77 7.44 8.63
N ALA A 138 -14.86 6.74 9.32
CA ALA A 138 -15.02 6.33 10.70
C ALA A 138 -14.99 7.51 11.67
N GLY A 139 -14.32 8.61 11.30
CA GLY A 139 -13.97 9.67 12.22
C GLY A 139 -13.08 9.13 13.33
N SER A 140 -11.91 8.58 13.00
CA SER A 140 -10.94 8.04 13.97
C SER A 140 -9.53 8.59 13.76
N TRP A 141 -8.97 9.23 14.79
CA TRP A 141 -7.57 9.67 14.82
C TRP A 141 -6.60 8.49 14.75
N LEU A 142 -6.91 7.39 15.44
CA LEU A 142 -6.06 6.20 15.47
C LEU A 142 -6.03 5.51 14.11
N THR A 143 -7.13 5.51 13.35
CA THR A 143 -7.11 5.01 11.97
C THR A 143 -6.22 5.85 11.04
N PHE A 144 -6.08 7.17 11.25
CA PHE A 144 -5.08 7.97 10.51
C PHE A 144 -3.64 7.53 10.80
N PHE A 145 -3.32 7.23 12.07
CA PHE A 145 -2.01 6.68 12.42
C PHE A 145 -1.77 5.30 11.80
N LEU A 146 -2.81 4.46 11.72
CA LEU A 146 -2.74 3.18 11.00
C LEU A 146 -2.55 3.37 9.49
N ALA A 147 -3.13 4.42 8.88
CA ALA A 147 -2.82 4.78 7.49
C ALA A 147 -1.35 5.18 7.31
N GLY A 148 -0.78 5.92 8.27
CA GLY A 148 0.65 6.23 8.30
C GLY A 148 1.53 4.99 8.44
N ALA A 149 1.14 4.05 9.32
CA ALA A 149 1.82 2.77 9.46
C ALA A 149 1.75 1.93 8.17
N LEU A 150 0.60 1.92 7.49
CA LEU A 150 0.43 1.28 6.18
C LEU A 150 1.38 1.87 5.13
N PHE A 151 1.52 3.21 5.10
CA PHE A 151 2.47 3.87 4.21
C PHE A 151 3.91 3.43 4.49
N VAL A 152 4.32 3.31 5.75
CA VAL A 152 5.66 2.81 6.11
C VAL A 152 5.85 1.36 5.65
N LEU A 153 4.86 0.49 5.84
CA LEU A 153 4.93 -0.90 5.34
C LEU A 153 5.09 -0.94 3.82
N TYR A 154 4.32 -0.14 3.08
CA TYR A 154 4.45 -0.05 1.63
C TYR A 154 5.78 0.56 1.17
N LEU A 155 6.34 1.52 1.92
CA LEU A 155 7.69 2.01 1.66
C LEU A 155 8.72 0.89 1.81
N LEU A 156 8.61 0.06 2.84
CA LEU A 156 9.51 -1.08 3.03
C LEU A 156 9.35 -2.16 1.96
N PHE A 157 8.11 -2.45 1.54
CA PHE A 157 7.85 -3.32 0.40
C PHE A 157 8.51 -2.76 -0.87
N ALA A 158 8.24 -1.51 -1.21
CA ALA A 158 8.79 -0.84 -2.39
C ALA A 158 10.32 -0.82 -2.36
N LEU A 159 10.97 -0.52 -1.22
CA LEU A 159 12.43 -0.51 -1.13
C LEU A 159 13.06 -1.88 -1.41
N ASN A 160 12.44 -2.96 -0.92
CA ASN A 160 12.89 -4.32 -1.20
C ASN A 160 12.63 -4.70 -2.66
N GLU A 161 11.47 -4.34 -3.22
CA GLU A 161 11.09 -4.58 -4.62
C GLU A 161 11.99 -3.84 -5.59
N GLU A 162 12.22 -2.53 -5.40
CA GLU A 162 13.07 -1.72 -6.27
C GLU A 162 14.50 -2.25 -6.30
N ARG A 163 15.02 -2.75 -5.17
CA ARG A 163 16.34 -3.39 -5.13
C ARG A 163 16.38 -4.67 -5.96
N TRP A 164 15.35 -5.52 -5.85
CA TRP A 164 15.25 -6.73 -6.67
C TRP A 164 15.07 -6.39 -8.16
N LEU A 165 14.18 -5.44 -8.48
CA LEU A 165 13.95 -4.97 -9.85
C LEU A 165 15.23 -4.41 -10.48
N HIS A 166 16.03 -3.66 -9.72
CA HIS A 166 17.31 -3.17 -10.19
C HIS A 166 18.30 -4.32 -10.47
N ALA A 167 18.31 -5.36 -9.62
CA ALA A 167 19.17 -6.53 -9.85
C ALA A 167 18.70 -7.39 -11.04
N SER A 168 17.40 -7.46 -11.29
CA SER A 168 16.81 -8.27 -12.37
C SER A 168 16.79 -7.57 -13.73
N TYR A 169 16.52 -6.26 -13.77
CA TYR A 169 16.28 -5.51 -15.01
C TYR A 169 17.35 -4.46 -15.34
N GLY A 170 18.27 -4.18 -14.41
CA GLY A 170 19.42 -3.29 -14.63
C GLY A 170 19.01 -1.91 -15.17
N GLU A 171 19.61 -1.51 -16.29
CA GLU A 171 19.43 -0.18 -16.89
C GLU A 171 17.98 0.10 -17.31
N ARG A 172 17.21 -0.93 -17.70
CA ARG A 172 15.78 -0.74 -18.05
C ARG A 172 14.99 -0.22 -16.85
N PHE A 173 15.28 -0.74 -15.66
CA PHE A 173 14.66 -0.26 -14.44
C PHE A 173 15.20 1.11 -14.01
N ALA A 174 16.51 1.35 -14.17
CA ALA A 174 17.10 2.66 -13.91
C ALA A 174 16.45 3.77 -14.79
N GLN A 175 16.19 3.48 -16.07
CA GLN A 175 15.45 4.39 -16.95
C GLN A 175 14.03 4.63 -16.46
N TYR A 176 13.30 3.56 -16.13
CA TYR A 176 11.95 3.69 -15.59
C TYR A 176 11.93 4.54 -14.31
N MET A 177 12.96 4.44 -13.47
CA MET A 177 13.06 5.25 -12.26
C MET A 177 13.19 6.75 -12.52
N ARG A 178 13.78 7.14 -13.66
CA ARG A 178 13.89 8.54 -14.11
C ARG A 178 12.53 9.07 -14.56
N GLU A 179 11.74 8.23 -15.21
CA GLU A 179 10.45 8.62 -15.78
C GLU A 179 9.30 8.62 -14.77
N ALA A 180 9.23 7.62 -13.89
CA ALA A 180 8.14 7.47 -12.90
C ALA A 180 8.67 7.52 -11.45
N PRO A 181 8.05 8.30 -10.56
CA PRO A 181 8.41 8.31 -9.14
C PRO A 181 7.97 7.04 -8.42
N ARG A 182 8.55 6.77 -7.24
CA ARG A 182 8.14 5.65 -6.39
C ARG A 182 6.66 5.69 -6.03
N PHE A 183 6.17 6.87 -5.61
CA PHE A 183 4.78 7.10 -5.20
C PHE A 183 4.15 8.17 -6.08
N LEU A 184 4.21 9.45 -5.71
CA LEU A 184 3.78 10.57 -6.54
C LEU A 184 4.74 11.73 -6.36
N ASP A 185 5.04 12.44 -7.45
CA ASP A 185 5.76 13.71 -7.41
C ASP A 185 5.34 14.59 -8.61
N ALA A 186 6.05 15.69 -8.84
CA ALA A 186 5.78 16.61 -9.95
C ALA A 186 5.73 15.92 -11.33
N ARG A 187 6.44 14.79 -11.54
CA ARG A 187 6.38 14.02 -12.79
C ARG A 187 5.01 13.41 -13.01
N SER A 188 4.40 12.85 -11.96
CA SER A 188 3.04 12.30 -11.99
C SER A 188 2.03 13.35 -12.45
N PHE A 189 2.10 14.54 -11.84
CA PHE A 189 1.18 15.65 -12.15
C PHE A 189 1.39 16.23 -13.55
N ARG A 190 2.65 16.38 -13.99
CA ARG A 190 2.95 16.82 -15.37
C ARG A 190 2.37 15.86 -16.39
N ARG A 191 2.51 14.55 -16.16
CA ARG A 191 1.97 13.52 -17.06
C ARG A 191 0.44 13.54 -17.08
N ALA A 192 -0.21 13.71 -15.93
CA ALA A 192 -1.66 13.79 -15.84
C ALA A 192 -2.20 15.02 -16.58
N ARG A 193 -1.54 16.17 -16.43
CA ARG A 193 -1.90 17.39 -17.17
C ARG A 193 -1.75 17.22 -18.67
N ALA A 194 -0.68 16.59 -19.14
CA ALA A 194 -0.47 16.33 -20.56
C ALA A 194 -1.54 15.38 -21.12
N ALA A 195 -1.94 14.35 -20.38
CA ALA A 195 -2.97 13.42 -20.80
C ALA A 195 -4.38 14.04 -20.89
N LEU A 196 -4.67 15.06 -20.08
CA LEU A 196 -5.94 15.81 -20.14
C LEU A 196 -6.00 16.86 -21.25
N ALA A 197 -4.83 17.25 -21.79
CA ALA A 197 -4.71 18.24 -22.85
C ALA A 197 -4.67 17.62 -24.26
N ALA A 198 -4.63 16.30 -24.35
CA ALA A 198 -4.64 15.52 -25.58
C ALA A 198 -6.06 15.01 -25.89
#